data_AF-A0AAN4YGY8-F1
#
_entry.id   AF-A0AAN4YGY8-F1
#
_cell.length_a   1.000
_cell.length_b   1.000
_cell.length_c   1.000
_cell.angle_alpha   90.00
_cell.angle_beta   90.00
_cell.angle_gamma   90.00
#
_symmetry.space_group_name_H-M   'P 1'
#
loop_
_entity.id
_entity.type
_entity.pdbx_description
1 polymer ?
#
loop_
_entity_poly.entity_id
_entity_poly.type
_entity_poly.pdbx_seq_one_letter_code
_entity_poly.pdbx_strand_id
1 'polypeptide(L)'
;MSTTPQELVPQTENIAEVYATDDASVTSVSPEHQTRFNGLISKFSQLYNHRPDFVARSPGRVNIIGEHIDYNLYDVLPTAVSVDVIMAVKVVPSSGEPFVKIANVQPEKFPSREFTVPRDTDIEIDPKQHEWVNYFRAGLLGALKFLRKTKQDGSFVPASVEVLVDGNVPPGGGISSSAAFVCSSALAVMKANNHNVSKQDLLDLAVVSERAVGVYSGG
;
A
#
# COMPACT_ATOMS: atom_id res chain seq x y z
N MET A 1 -3.84 15.12 28.63
CA MET A 1 -4.33 13.92 27.93
C MET A 1 -3.11 13.10 27.58
N SER A 2 -2.99 11.90 28.14
CA SER A 2 -1.86 11.00 27.88
C SER A 2 -2.00 10.47 26.46
N THR A 3 -1.21 10.97 25.52
CA THR A 3 -1.12 10.38 24.18
C THR A 3 -0.46 9.02 24.32
N THR A 4 -1.25 7.95 24.24
CA THR A 4 -0.71 6.60 24.08
C THR A 4 0.30 6.62 22.93
N PRO A 5 1.53 6.10 23.11
CA PRO A 5 2.49 6.05 22.02
C PRO A 5 1.86 5.32 20.84
N GLN A 6 1.74 5.99 19.70
CA GLN A 6 1.19 5.37 18.51
C GLN A 6 2.16 4.28 18.03
N GLU A 7 1.65 3.06 17.89
CA GLU A 7 2.45 1.93 17.40
C GLU A 7 2.82 2.14 15.93
N LEU A 8 4.11 2.04 15.60
CA LEU A 8 4.57 2.15 14.21
C LEU A 8 4.24 0.89 13.40
N VAL A 9 4.08 1.06 12.09
CA VAL A 9 4.04 -0.08 11.17
C VAL A 9 5.41 -0.78 11.20
N PRO A 10 5.47 -2.11 11.43
CA PRO A 10 6.72 -2.83 11.58
C PRO A 10 7.53 -2.87 10.28
N GLN A 11 8.86 -2.95 10.43
CA GLN A 11 9.82 -3.14 9.35
C GLN A 11 10.68 -4.34 9.69
N THR A 12 10.96 -5.17 8.71
CA THR A 12 11.80 -6.36 8.86
C THR A 12 12.57 -6.63 7.58
N GLU A 13 13.74 -7.25 7.73
CA GLU A 13 14.55 -7.78 6.63
C GLU A 13 14.29 -9.28 6.41
N ASN A 14 13.48 -9.90 7.27
CA ASN A 14 13.19 -11.32 7.26
C ASN A 14 11.75 -11.59 6.84
N ILE A 15 11.59 -12.24 5.67
CA ILE A 15 10.26 -12.63 5.16
C ILE A 15 9.51 -13.58 6.10
N ALA A 16 10.20 -14.33 6.95
CA ALA A 16 9.56 -15.20 7.95
C ALA A 16 8.77 -14.40 8.98
N GLU A 17 9.28 -13.25 9.41
CA GLU A 17 8.57 -12.35 10.33
C GLU A 17 7.32 -11.72 9.69
N VAL A 18 7.30 -11.60 8.36
CA VAL A 18 6.15 -11.05 7.62
C VAL A 18 4.96 -12.02 7.60
N TYR A 19 5.24 -13.32 7.48
CA TYR A 19 4.22 -14.37 7.32
C TYR A 19 4.07 -15.29 8.54
N ALA A 20 4.75 -14.99 9.66
CA ALA A 20 4.57 -15.71 10.90
C ALA A 20 3.12 -15.59 11.38
N THR A 21 2.53 -16.72 11.77
CA THR A 21 1.17 -16.82 12.33
C THR A 21 1.17 -16.94 13.85
N ASP A 22 2.33 -17.20 14.44
CA ASP A 22 2.61 -17.31 15.87
C ASP A 22 4.12 -17.19 16.14
N ASP A 23 4.52 -17.01 17.41
CA ASP A 23 5.93 -16.87 17.81
C ASP A 23 6.80 -18.10 17.48
N ALA A 24 6.20 -19.28 17.27
CA ALA A 24 6.91 -20.50 16.92
C ALA A 24 7.20 -20.59 15.40
N SER A 25 6.37 -19.96 14.57
CA SER A 25 6.42 -19.98 13.11
C SER A 25 7.40 -18.97 12.50
N VAL A 26 8.01 -18.09 13.32
CA VAL A 26 8.98 -17.05 12.91
C VAL A 26 10.25 -17.62 12.23
N THR A 27 10.44 -18.94 12.27
CA THR A 27 11.61 -19.61 11.72
C THR A 27 11.40 -20.23 10.32
N SER A 28 10.18 -20.27 9.79
CA SER A 28 9.91 -20.92 8.49
C SER A 28 8.86 -20.19 7.66
N VAL A 29 9.13 -20.05 6.37
CA VAL A 29 8.23 -19.44 5.38
C VAL A 29 7.71 -20.55 4.48
N SER A 30 6.42 -20.53 4.15
CA SER A 30 5.89 -21.50 3.20
C SER A 30 6.64 -21.40 1.86
N PRO A 31 6.94 -22.52 1.18
CA PRO A 31 7.61 -22.49 -0.12
C PRO A 31 6.89 -21.59 -1.15
N GLU A 32 5.56 -21.50 -1.04
CA GLU A 32 4.74 -20.63 -1.88
C GLU A 32 5.04 -19.15 -1.65
N HIS A 33 5.04 -18.67 -0.40
CA HIS A 33 5.35 -17.27 -0.09
C HIS A 33 6.79 -16.91 -0.49
N GLN A 34 7.74 -17.82 -0.23
CA GLN A 34 9.13 -17.64 -0.64
C GLN A 34 9.26 -17.52 -2.16
N THR A 35 8.59 -18.40 -2.90
CA THR A 35 8.60 -18.42 -4.37
C THR A 35 7.96 -17.16 -4.94
N ARG A 36 6.80 -16.74 -4.40
CA ARG A 36 6.10 -15.52 -4.84
C ARG A 36 6.95 -14.27 -4.60
N PHE A 37 7.53 -14.13 -3.41
CA PHE A 37 8.38 -12.98 -3.09
C PHE A 37 9.63 -12.94 -3.98
N ASN A 38 10.35 -14.06 -4.12
CA ASN A 38 11.52 -14.13 -5.00
C ASN A 38 11.13 -13.85 -6.47
N GLY A 39 9.98 -14.35 -6.90
CA GLY A 39 9.40 -14.08 -8.21
C GLY A 39 9.12 -12.59 -8.43
N LEU A 40 8.55 -11.89 -7.44
CA LEU A 40 8.34 -10.45 -7.49
C LEU A 40 9.66 -9.68 -7.66
N ILE A 41 10.68 -9.98 -6.83
CA ILE A 41 11.98 -9.30 -6.90
C ILE A 41 12.68 -9.56 -8.24
N SER A 42 12.61 -10.79 -8.75
CA SER A 42 13.17 -11.17 -10.05
C SER A 42 12.49 -10.43 -11.20
N LYS A 43 11.15 -10.44 -11.24
CA LYS A 43 10.37 -9.71 -12.25
C LYS A 43 10.58 -8.21 -12.18
N PHE A 44 10.69 -7.63 -10.98
CA PHE A 44 11.01 -6.21 -10.81
C PHE A 44 12.37 -5.89 -11.44
N SER A 45 13.38 -6.71 -11.13
CA SER A 45 14.74 -6.52 -11.64
C SER A 45 14.81 -6.66 -13.16
N GLN A 46 14.02 -7.55 -13.75
CA GLN A 46 13.89 -7.70 -15.20
C GLN A 46 13.19 -6.51 -15.85
N LEU A 47 12.16 -5.95 -15.20
CA LEU A 47 11.37 -4.85 -15.74
C LEU A 47 12.13 -3.51 -15.69
N TYR A 48 12.78 -3.21 -14.57
CA TYR A 48 13.42 -1.92 -14.32
C TYR A 48 14.96 -1.95 -14.39
N ASN A 49 15.57 -3.11 -14.63
CA ASN A 49 17.04 -3.31 -14.71
C ASN A 49 17.80 -2.98 -13.41
N HIS A 50 17.13 -3.00 -12.25
CA HIS A 50 17.75 -2.89 -10.93
C HIS A 50 16.87 -3.53 -9.85
N ARG A 51 17.46 -3.84 -8.70
CA ARG A 51 16.70 -4.36 -7.55
C ARG A 51 15.81 -3.27 -6.91
N PRO A 52 14.65 -3.64 -6.34
CA PRO A 52 13.87 -2.72 -5.52
C PRO A 52 14.63 -2.40 -4.22
N ASP A 53 14.32 -1.24 -3.63
CA ASP A 53 14.89 -0.81 -2.35
C ASP A 53 14.17 -1.45 -1.16
N PHE A 54 12.85 -1.66 -1.28
CA PHE A 54 12.03 -2.29 -0.25
C PHE A 54 10.77 -2.93 -0.85
N VAL A 55 10.03 -3.67 -0.01
CA VAL A 55 8.70 -4.19 -0.34
C VAL A 55 7.70 -3.71 0.71
N ALA A 56 6.62 -3.06 0.28
CA ALA A 56 5.47 -2.78 1.12
C ALA A 56 4.46 -3.93 1.03
N ARG A 57 3.83 -4.28 2.15
CA ARG A 57 2.88 -5.40 2.22
C ARG A 57 1.68 -5.02 3.06
N SER A 58 0.48 -5.35 2.59
CA SER A 58 -0.74 -5.26 3.37
C SER A 58 -1.62 -6.49 3.14
N PRO A 59 -2.04 -7.21 4.19
CA PRO A 59 -2.93 -8.34 4.06
C PRO A 59 -4.35 -7.91 3.68
N GLY A 60 -5.07 -8.82 3.03
CA GLY A 60 -6.53 -8.79 3.02
C GLY A 60 -7.09 -9.17 4.38
N ARG A 61 -8.42 -9.08 4.51
CA ARG A 61 -9.12 -9.44 5.75
C ARG A 61 -10.45 -10.10 5.47
N VAL A 62 -10.85 -10.99 6.35
CA VAL A 62 -12.24 -11.48 6.42
C VAL A 62 -12.88 -10.94 7.67
N ASN A 63 -14.17 -10.65 7.58
CA ASN A 63 -14.94 -10.32 8.76
C ASN A 63 -15.53 -11.62 9.33
N ILE A 64 -15.40 -11.84 10.62
CA ILE A 64 -16.03 -12.99 11.29
C ILE A 64 -17.50 -12.65 11.56
N ILE A 65 -17.76 -11.43 12.05
CA ILE A 65 -19.10 -10.90 12.29
C ILE A 65 -19.08 -9.36 12.31
N GLY A 66 -20.21 -8.75 11.94
CA GLY A 66 -20.37 -7.29 11.91
C GLY A 66 -20.31 -6.72 10.50
N GLU A 67 -21.04 -7.30 9.56
CA GLU A 67 -21.13 -6.74 8.21
C GLU A 67 -21.98 -5.48 8.20
N HIS A 68 -21.55 -4.46 7.45
CA HIS A 68 -22.32 -3.24 7.20
C HIS A 68 -22.66 -2.40 8.45
N ILE A 69 -21.90 -2.52 9.54
CA ILE A 69 -22.12 -1.74 10.77
C ILE A 69 -20.92 -0.84 11.13
N ASP A 70 -19.78 -1.02 10.48
CA ASP A 70 -18.54 -0.25 10.64
C ASP A 70 -18.73 1.23 10.28
N TYR A 71 -19.38 1.53 9.16
CA TYR A 71 -19.70 2.91 8.76
C TYR A 71 -20.79 3.57 9.62
N ASN A 72 -21.43 2.79 10.49
CA ASN A 72 -22.33 3.29 11.53
C ASN A 72 -21.64 3.40 12.91
N LEU A 73 -20.31 3.26 12.95
CA LEU A 73 -19.48 3.36 14.15
C LEU A 73 -19.73 2.26 15.19
N TYR A 74 -20.26 1.11 14.78
CA TYR A 74 -20.33 -0.08 15.63
C TYR A 74 -19.07 -0.94 15.49
N ASP A 75 -18.75 -1.65 16.56
CA ASP A 75 -17.62 -2.58 16.58
C ASP A 75 -17.86 -3.78 15.64
N VAL A 76 -16.78 -4.23 15.01
CA VAL A 76 -16.73 -5.39 14.12
C VAL A 76 -15.66 -6.38 14.58
N LEU A 77 -15.72 -7.63 14.15
CA LEU A 77 -14.74 -8.65 14.50
C LEU A 77 -14.02 -9.21 13.25
N PRO A 78 -13.07 -8.47 12.66
CA PRO A 78 -12.31 -8.94 11.52
C PRO A 78 -11.04 -9.70 11.93
N THR A 79 -10.49 -10.43 10.97
CA THR A 79 -9.13 -10.97 11.07
C THR A 79 -8.40 -10.86 9.73
N ALA A 80 -7.11 -10.58 9.78
CA ALA A 80 -6.25 -10.59 8.59
C ALA A 80 -6.10 -12.02 8.07
N VAL A 81 -5.97 -12.17 6.75
CA VAL A 81 -5.75 -13.46 6.10
C VAL A 81 -4.39 -13.53 5.42
N SER A 82 -3.98 -14.72 5.00
CA SER A 82 -2.68 -14.95 4.35
C SER A 82 -2.57 -14.34 2.96
N VAL A 83 -3.69 -14.10 2.26
CA VAL A 83 -3.69 -13.37 0.99
C VAL A 83 -3.44 -11.88 1.21
N ASP A 84 -2.63 -11.27 0.35
CA ASP A 84 -2.13 -9.91 0.52
C ASP A 84 -1.75 -9.22 -0.79
N VAL A 85 -1.46 -7.92 -0.69
CA VAL A 85 -0.88 -7.09 -1.74
C VAL A 85 0.55 -6.72 -1.34
N ILE A 86 1.51 -7.14 -2.15
CA ILE A 86 2.93 -6.79 -2.02
C ILE A 86 3.35 -5.87 -3.17
N MET A 87 4.13 -4.84 -2.83
CA MET A 87 4.62 -3.84 -3.78
C MET A 87 6.14 -3.71 -3.63
N ALA A 88 6.88 -4.18 -4.63
CA ALA A 88 8.31 -3.92 -4.73
C ALA A 88 8.54 -2.51 -5.25
N VAL A 89 9.34 -1.72 -4.55
CA VAL A 89 9.49 -0.29 -4.81
C VAL A 89 10.97 0.08 -4.94
N LYS A 90 11.30 0.81 -5.99
CA LYS A 90 12.55 1.57 -6.10
C LYS A 90 12.25 3.05 -5.92
N VAL A 91 13.04 3.72 -5.08
CA VAL A 91 13.07 5.18 -5.01
C VAL A 91 14.05 5.67 -6.06
N VAL A 92 13.56 6.48 -6.99
CA VAL A 92 14.37 7.06 -8.06
C VAL A 92 14.73 8.49 -7.65
N PRO A 93 16.03 8.85 -7.61
CA PRO A 93 16.44 10.23 -7.40
C PRO A 93 15.79 11.14 -8.45
N SER A 94 14.96 12.10 -8.00
CA SER A 94 14.31 13.00 -8.94
C SER A 94 15.24 14.13 -9.34
N SER A 95 15.58 14.22 -10.63
CA SER A 95 16.24 15.38 -11.25
C SER A 95 15.24 16.34 -11.92
N GLY A 96 13.94 16.07 -11.80
CA GLY A 96 12.86 16.78 -12.49
C GLY A 96 11.52 16.70 -11.75
N GLU A 97 10.42 16.70 -12.49
CA GLU A 97 9.11 16.47 -11.87
C GLU A 97 9.01 15.04 -11.30
N PRO A 98 8.54 14.88 -10.05
CA PRO A 98 8.36 13.56 -9.47
C PRO A 98 7.42 12.71 -10.32
N PHE A 99 7.67 11.41 -10.40
CA PHE A 99 6.85 10.49 -11.20
C PHE A 99 6.60 9.16 -10.49
N VAL A 100 5.55 8.47 -10.93
CA VAL A 100 5.28 7.09 -10.58
C VAL A 100 5.25 6.28 -11.86
N LYS A 101 6.05 5.21 -11.93
CA LYS A 101 5.85 4.11 -12.86
C LYS A 101 5.33 2.93 -12.08
N ILE A 102 4.15 2.44 -12.44
CA ILE A 102 3.52 1.32 -11.76
C ILE A 102 3.19 0.22 -12.77
N ALA A 103 3.58 -1.00 -12.44
CA ALA A 103 3.33 -2.20 -13.21
C ALA A 103 2.74 -3.28 -12.30
N ASN A 104 2.17 -4.31 -12.93
CA ASN A 104 1.66 -5.49 -12.24
C ASN A 104 2.32 -6.75 -12.79
N VAL A 105 2.47 -7.78 -11.96
CA VAL A 105 2.99 -9.09 -12.40
C VAL A 105 2.10 -9.80 -13.43
N GLN A 106 0.86 -9.33 -13.61
CA GLN A 106 -0.11 -9.77 -14.63
C GLN A 106 -0.46 -8.62 -15.60
N PRO A 107 0.44 -8.22 -16.52
CA PRO A 107 0.28 -7.03 -17.35
C PRO A 107 -0.90 -7.08 -18.33
N GLU A 108 -1.30 -8.29 -18.76
CA GLU A 108 -2.47 -8.47 -19.65
C GLU A 108 -3.78 -8.11 -18.95
N LYS A 109 -3.87 -8.35 -17.64
CA LYS A 109 -5.05 -8.05 -16.82
C LYS A 109 -4.99 -6.66 -16.22
N PHE A 110 -3.80 -6.21 -15.86
CA PHE A 110 -3.54 -4.96 -15.17
C PHE A 110 -2.43 -4.19 -15.92
N PRO A 111 -2.80 -3.41 -16.95
CA PRO A 111 -1.82 -2.68 -17.76
C PRO A 111 -1.00 -1.69 -16.93
N SER A 112 0.29 -1.60 -17.22
CA SER A 112 1.21 -0.64 -16.59
C SER A 112 0.82 0.81 -16.89
N ARG A 113 1.15 1.72 -15.98
CA ARG A 113 0.94 3.16 -16.12
C ARG A 113 2.13 3.96 -15.62
N GLU A 114 2.31 5.13 -16.22
CA GLU A 114 3.26 6.14 -15.78
C GLU A 114 2.53 7.48 -15.68
N PHE A 115 2.78 8.22 -14.61
CA PHE A 115 2.21 9.55 -14.42
C PHE A 115 3.09 10.42 -13.54
N THR A 116 3.01 11.74 -13.77
CA THR A 116 3.68 12.74 -12.94
C THR A 116 2.95 12.92 -11.62
N VAL A 117 3.70 13.12 -10.54
CA VAL A 117 3.20 13.47 -9.21
C VAL A 117 3.42 14.97 -9.01
N PRO A 118 2.34 15.78 -8.94
CA PRO A 118 2.46 17.21 -8.71
C PRO A 118 3.16 17.49 -7.37
N ARG A 119 4.01 18.50 -7.34
CA ARG A 119 4.71 18.91 -6.11
C ARG A 119 3.75 19.53 -5.09
N ASP A 120 2.95 20.49 -5.56
CA ASP A 120 2.22 21.42 -4.69
C ASP A 120 0.70 21.19 -4.70
N THR A 121 0.20 20.31 -5.58
CA THR A 121 -1.23 20.03 -5.72
C THR A 121 -1.57 18.56 -5.53
N ASP A 122 -2.85 18.29 -5.32
CA ASP A 122 -3.37 16.94 -5.22
C ASP A 122 -3.40 16.25 -6.58
N ILE A 123 -3.21 14.93 -6.58
CA ILE A 123 -3.44 14.11 -7.77
C ILE A 123 -4.95 13.97 -7.96
N GLU A 124 -5.41 14.18 -9.19
CA GLU A 124 -6.80 13.97 -9.56
C GLU A 124 -7.09 12.48 -9.80
N ILE A 125 -8.23 12.04 -9.28
CA ILE A 125 -8.75 10.68 -9.45
C ILE A 125 -10.15 10.83 -10.03
N ASP A 126 -10.38 10.29 -11.23
CA ASP A 126 -11.70 10.22 -11.82
C ASP A 126 -12.41 8.94 -11.34
N PRO A 127 -13.40 9.02 -10.42
CA PRO A 127 -14.08 7.84 -9.90
C PRO A 127 -14.96 7.16 -10.95
N LYS A 128 -15.24 7.80 -12.09
CA LYS A 128 -16.00 7.17 -13.19
C LYS A 128 -15.13 6.21 -14.00
N GLN A 129 -13.81 6.40 -13.99
CA GLN A 129 -12.88 5.52 -14.66
C GLN A 129 -12.46 4.39 -13.72
N HIS A 130 -12.89 3.17 -14.03
CA HIS A 130 -12.64 2.00 -13.21
C HIS A 130 -11.26 1.40 -13.53
N GLU A 131 -10.19 2.13 -13.23
CA GLU A 131 -8.81 1.67 -13.40
C GLU A 131 -8.21 1.15 -12.09
N TRP A 132 -7.51 0.02 -12.13
CA TRP A 132 -6.86 -0.55 -10.94
C TRP A 132 -5.84 0.41 -10.30
N VAL A 133 -5.17 1.24 -11.12
CA VAL A 133 -4.20 2.25 -10.66
C VAL A 133 -4.86 3.34 -9.82
N ASN A 134 -6.18 3.55 -9.89
CA ASN A 134 -6.86 4.53 -9.05
C ASN A 134 -6.79 4.15 -7.56
N TYR A 135 -6.73 2.87 -7.21
CA TYR A 135 -6.47 2.44 -5.82
C TYR A 135 -5.05 2.80 -5.36
N PHE A 136 -4.05 2.76 -6.26
CA PHE A 136 -2.71 3.26 -5.97
C PHE A 136 -2.74 4.78 -5.77
N ARG A 137 -3.39 5.51 -6.69
CA ARG A 137 -3.52 6.97 -6.62
C ARG A 137 -4.21 7.41 -5.33
N ALA A 138 -5.20 6.66 -4.85
CA ALA A 138 -5.84 6.91 -3.56
C ALA A 138 -4.82 6.86 -2.41
N GLY A 139 -4.10 5.74 -2.24
CA GLY A 139 -3.09 5.63 -1.18
C GLY A 139 -1.98 6.69 -1.30
N LEU A 140 -1.56 7.00 -2.53
CA LEU A 140 -0.62 8.09 -2.84
C LEU A 140 -1.17 9.46 -2.42
N LEU A 141 -2.42 9.79 -2.78
CA LEU A 141 -3.07 11.03 -2.39
C LEU A 141 -3.13 11.19 -0.86
N GLY A 142 -3.53 10.14 -0.15
CA GLY A 142 -3.59 10.14 1.32
C GLY A 142 -2.21 10.38 1.96
N ALA A 143 -1.19 9.65 1.50
CA ALA A 143 0.17 9.78 2.00
C ALA A 143 0.78 11.16 1.68
N LEU A 144 0.61 11.69 0.48
CA LEU A 144 1.14 13.00 0.12
C LEU A 144 0.48 14.13 0.92
N LYS A 145 -0.84 14.07 1.15
CA LYS A 145 -1.54 15.03 2.01
C LYS A 145 -0.97 15.03 3.42
N PHE A 146 -0.77 13.84 3.98
CA PHE A 146 -0.17 13.69 5.31
C PHE A 146 1.23 14.30 5.34
N LEU A 147 2.10 13.91 4.40
CA LEU A 147 3.50 14.35 4.36
C LEU A 147 3.65 15.87 4.18
N ARG A 148 2.83 16.47 3.31
CA ARG A 148 2.78 17.93 3.11
C ARG A 148 2.34 18.67 4.37
N LYS A 149 1.35 18.13 5.10
CA LYS A 149 0.89 18.72 6.36
C LYS A 149 1.96 18.64 7.46
N THR A 150 2.74 17.57 7.48
CA THR A 150 3.81 17.34 8.48
C THR A 150 5.06 18.18 8.18
N LYS A 151 5.34 18.48 6.90
CA LYS A 151 6.46 19.34 6.47
C LYS A 151 5.96 20.72 6.01
N GLN A 152 5.56 21.54 6.99
CA GLN A 152 4.94 22.86 6.76
C GLN A 152 5.88 23.93 6.19
N ASP A 153 7.19 23.66 6.11
CA ASP A 153 8.17 24.57 5.52
C ASP A 153 8.09 24.65 3.98
N GLY A 154 7.20 23.87 3.36
CA GLY A 154 7.01 23.84 1.91
C GLY A 154 8.18 23.19 1.16
N SER A 155 9.15 22.60 1.86
CA SER A 155 10.33 21.97 1.27
C SER A 155 10.06 20.55 0.76
N PHE A 156 8.88 20.00 1.06
CA PHE A 156 8.55 18.63 0.70
C PHE A 156 8.39 18.45 -0.80
N VAL A 157 9.30 17.71 -1.40
CA VAL A 157 9.20 17.22 -2.76
C VAL A 157 8.91 15.72 -2.71
N PRO A 158 7.82 15.25 -3.34
CA PRO A 158 7.55 13.82 -3.46
C PRO A 158 8.69 13.06 -4.12
N ALA A 159 9.02 11.89 -3.61
CA ALA A 159 9.96 10.98 -4.26
C ALA A 159 9.37 10.39 -5.55
N SER A 160 10.21 10.23 -6.57
CA SER A 160 9.85 9.41 -7.74
C SER A 160 9.98 7.94 -7.40
N VAL A 161 9.03 7.13 -7.88
CA VAL A 161 9.02 5.69 -7.56
C VAL A 161 8.73 4.83 -8.79
N GLU A 162 9.37 3.68 -8.83
CA GLU A 162 9.04 2.58 -9.72
C GLU A 162 8.51 1.42 -8.88
N VAL A 163 7.35 0.90 -9.26
CA VAL A 163 6.55 -0.02 -8.43
C VAL A 163 6.12 -1.22 -9.25
N LEU A 164 6.42 -2.43 -8.78
CA LEU A 164 5.81 -3.66 -9.27
C LEU A 164 4.88 -4.24 -8.22
N VAL A 165 3.63 -4.48 -8.60
CA VAL A 165 2.59 -4.99 -7.72
C VAL A 165 2.31 -6.46 -7.99
N ASP A 166 2.18 -7.24 -6.92
CA ASP A 166 1.63 -8.59 -6.92
C ASP A 166 0.57 -8.70 -5.81
N GLY A 167 -0.65 -9.11 -6.18
CA GLY A 167 -1.75 -9.35 -5.26
C GLY A 167 -2.38 -10.71 -5.52
N ASN A 168 -2.54 -11.52 -4.48
CA ASN A 168 -3.27 -12.79 -4.52
C ASN A 168 -4.64 -12.72 -3.82
N VAL A 169 -5.07 -11.53 -3.39
CA VAL A 169 -6.43 -11.30 -2.87
C VAL A 169 -7.41 -11.36 -4.05
N PRO A 170 -8.41 -12.28 -4.04
CA PRO A 170 -9.38 -12.38 -5.11
C PRO A 170 -10.18 -11.07 -5.28
N PRO A 171 -10.18 -10.45 -6.48
CA PRO A 171 -10.98 -9.26 -6.73
C PRO A 171 -12.46 -9.53 -6.49
N GLY A 172 -13.15 -8.67 -5.74
CA GLY A 172 -14.60 -8.76 -5.51
C GLY A 172 -15.05 -9.89 -4.58
N GLY A 173 -14.12 -10.63 -3.94
CA GLY A 173 -14.46 -11.76 -3.06
C GLY A 173 -14.92 -11.39 -1.64
N GLY A 174 -15.15 -10.10 -1.33
CA GLY A 174 -15.48 -9.65 0.03
C GLY A 174 -14.28 -9.64 1.00
N ILE A 175 -13.07 -9.97 0.54
CA ILE A 175 -11.83 -10.09 1.36
C ILE A 175 -11.08 -8.73 1.45
N SER A 176 -11.72 -7.62 1.08
CA SER A 176 -11.11 -6.27 1.05
C SER A 176 -9.83 -6.15 0.22
N SER A 177 -9.88 -6.65 -1.01
CA SER A 177 -8.76 -6.48 -1.95
C SER A 177 -8.41 -5.01 -2.22
N SER A 178 -9.39 -4.11 -2.18
CA SER A 178 -9.17 -2.67 -2.39
C SER A 178 -8.46 -2.01 -1.20
N ALA A 179 -8.93 -2.24 0.03
CA ALA A 179 -8.32 -1.66 1.23
C ALA A 179 -6.87 -2.16 1.42
N ALA A 180 -6.62 -3.46 1.20
CA ALA A 180 -5.25 -4.00 1.23
C ALA A 180 -4.35 -3.30 0.20
N PHE A 181 -4.87 -3.04 -1.01
CA PHE A 181 -4.14 -2.34 -2.05
C PHE A 181 -3.85 -0.88 -1.64
N VAL A 182 -4.84 -0.15 -1.13
CA VAL A 182 -4.71 1.25 -0.69
C VAL A 182 -3.73 1.37 0.47
N CYS A 183 -3.83 0.51 1.48
CA CYS A 183 -2.90 0.47 2.62
C CYS A 183 -1.46 0.19 2.17
N SER A 184 -1.25 -0.81 1.30
CA SER A 184 0.08 -1.12 0.77
C SER A 184 0.64 0.04 -0.06
N SER A 185 -0.20 0.72 -0.85
CA SER A 185 0.17 1.90 -1.63
C SER A 185 0.60 3.07 -0.75
N ALA A 186 -0.20 3.39 0.26
CA ALA A 186 0.11 4.46 1.20
C ALA A 186 1.40 4.18 1.98
N LEU A 187 1.56 2.96 2.48
CA LEU A 187 2.78 2.54 3.18
C LEU A 187 4.02 2.64 2.27
N ALA A 188 3.89 2.22 1.01
CA ALA A 188 4.95 2.34 0.01
C ALA A 188 5.37 3.80 -0.19
N VAL A 189 4.41 4.70 -0.34
CA VAL A 189 4.69 6.14 -0.53
C VAL A 189 5.30 6.77 0.71
N MET A 190 4.82 6.43 1.91
CA MET A 190 5.40 6.91 3.17
C MET A 190 6.87 6.49 3.28
N LYS A 191 7.16 5.21 3.05
CA LYS A 191 8.53 4.69 3.13
C LYS A 191 9.44 5.27 2.05
N ALA A 192 8.95 5.44 0.82
CA ALA A 192 9.70 6.06 -0.28
C ALA A 192 10.10 7.52 0.03
N ASN A 193 9.28 8.23 0.82
CA ASN A 193 9.55 9.59 1.27
C ASN A 193 10.27 9.64 2.63
N ASN A 194 10.87 8.53 3.06
CA ASN A 194 11.61 8.35 4.30
C ASN A 194 10.80 8.74 5.55
N HIS A 195 9.53 8.34 5.59
CA HIS A 195 8.63 8.57 6.73
C HIS A 195 8.13 7.25 7.31
N ASN A 196 8.32 7.07 8.61
CA ASN A 196 7.74 5.95 9.35
C ASN A 196 6.34 6.35 9.82
N VAL A 197 5.32 5.63 9.37
CA VAL A 197 3.91 5.91 9.68
C VAL A 197 3.44 5.06 10.86
N SER A 198 2.57 5.62 11.71
CA SER A 198 1.89 4.84 12.73
C SER A 198 0.78 3.98 12.13
N LYS A 199 0.42 2.87 12.80
CA LYS A 199 -0.72 2.04 12.38
C LYS A 199 -2.02 2.85 12.35
N GLN A 200 -2.19 3.75 13.32
CA GLN A 200 -3.37 4.62 13.39
C GLN A 200 -3.41 5.61 12.22
N ASP A 201 -2.31 6.30 11.94
CA ASP A 201 -2.27 7.26 10.83
C ASP A 201 -2.47 6.55 9.48
N LEU A 202 -1.93 5.33 9.32
CA LEU A 202 -2.13 4.51 8.12
C LEU A 202 -3.61 4.12 7.96
N LEU A 203 -4.30 3.77 9.04
CA LEU A 203 -5.74 3.49 9.02
C LEU A 203 -6.52 4.74 8.59
N ASP A 204 -6.30 5.86 9.29
CA ASP A 204 -7.04 7.10 9.07
C ASP A 204 -6.87 7.62 7.63
N LEU A 205 -5.65 7.53 7.09
CA LEU A 205 -5.37 7.96 5.71
C LEU A 205 -5.99 6.99 4.70
N ALA A 206 -5.95 5.68 4.93
CA ALA A 206 -6.45 4.68 3.99
C ALA A 206 -7.97 4.79 3.83
N VAL A 207 -8.70 4.90 4.95
CA VAL A 207 -10.17 5.05 4.96
C VAL A 207 -10.62 6.29 4.21
N VAL A 208 -9.96 7.43 4.44
CA VAL A 208 -10.31 8.68 3.78
C VAL A 208 -9.93 8.67 2.31
N SER A 209 -8.77 8.09 1.96
CA SER A 209 -8.28 8.09 0.59
C SER A 209 -9.04 7.14 -0.33
N GLU A 210 -9.54 5.99 0.16
CA GLU A 210 -10.34 5.07 -0.64
C GLU A 210 -11.63 5.73 -1.17
N ARG A 211 -12.17 6.72 -0.45
CA ARG A 211 -13.33 7.52 -0.92
C ARG A 211 -13.06 8.26 -2.22
N ALA A 212 -11.81 8.56 -2.54
CA ALA A 212 -11.45 9.22 -3.79
C ALA A 212 -11.70 8.34 -5.03
N VAL A 213 -11.80 7.01 -4.86
CA VAL A 213 -12.21 6.09 -5.95
C VAL A 213 -13.72 5.83 -5.97
N GLY A 214 -14.51 6.58 -5.17
CA GLY A 214 -15.97 6.45 -5.10
C GLY A 214 -16.48 5.37 -4.14
N VAL A 215 -15.59 4.76 -3.33
CA VAL A 215 -15.94 3.74 -2.35
C VAL A 215 -16.05 4.37 -0.97
N TYR A 216 -17.25 4.36 -0.38
CA TYR A 216 -17.53 4.93 0.94
C TYR A 216 -17.63 3.82 1.99
N SER A 217 -16.51 3.15 2.25
CA SER A 217 -16.32 2.13 3.27
C SER A 217 -16.19 2.73 4.69
N GLY A 218 -16.45 1.90 5.71
CA GLY A 218 -15.99 2.15 7.07
C GLY A 218 -14.49 1.85 7.23
N GLY A 219 -14.02 1.87 8.49
CA GLY A 219 -12.63 1.59 8.85
C GLY A 219 -12.43 0.23 9.49
#